data_AF-A0A8J4SF29-F1
#
_entry.id   AF-A0A8J4SF29-F1
#
_cell.length_a   1.000
_cell.length_b   1.000
_cell.length_c   1.000
_cell.angle_alpha   90.00
_cell.angle_beta   90.00
_cell.angle_gamma   90.00
#
_symmetry.space_group_name_H-M   'P 1'
#
loop_
_entity.id
_entity.type
_entity.pdbx_description
1 polymer ?
#
loop_
_entity_poly.entity_id
_entity_poly.type
_entity_poly.pdbx_seq_one_letter_code
_entity_poly.pdbx_strand_id
1 'polypeptide(L)'
;MSIKLYVWFHSILQATLTERLEMGVQSWSYFKTNRIFNPHQPEDLTTTKVQTATTQNIDEYGEYFTRNAACDWKPYIIANSTFTAMLNYNNIILSQRGENITRLPAFSRIMGDVHPKATPTSYSVTLKVAAKSNFFPVGAYAKAGETFRSRVEGLSPQALNDTRIRVNPQTDTVYETHKNLTRWPKMTSNQVLQSQGSFTSPVGGVITLQLPANSKITIRLENVYRYAWFDIRNPRSIQDWGKEQLKYQNVPFTMVMGDRLVTMLETSTIMEMNKENMLFSVNYFDNAVKMMHNYRGTDFQSAPFLGFVVDEQIFHGGGHAGWPGEPMMGHKYWGPLFQDMNMIKSDESNGITHETEHNLQPYKVTFINDGEVKSNIFIPLVHSFLLNISSYDFGITPGLGEEDIQWLMKQFRVN
;
A
#
# COMPACT_ATOMS: atom_id res chain seq x y z
N MET A 1 37.77 -24.63 20.20
CA MET A 1 36.76 -24.59 19.11
C MET A 1 35.95 -23.28 19.10
N SER A 2 36.31 -22.21 19.84
CA SER A 2 35.46 -21.01 19.99
C SER A 2 36.01 -19.70 19.39
N ILE A 3 37.22 -19.67 18.81
CA ILE A 3 37.76 -18.43 18.17
C ILE A 3 37.35 -18.33 16.70
N LYS A 4 37.23 -19.46 15.97
CA LYS A 4 36.77 -19.46 14.57
C LYS A 4 35.29 -19.06 14.40
N LEU A 5 34.43 -19.39 15.37
CA LEU A 5 33.01 -19.01 15.31
C LEU A 5 32.80 -17.50 15.51
N TYR A 6 33.62 -16.87 16.37
CA TYR A 6 33.48 -15.44 16.71
C TYR A 6 33.97 -14.52 15.58
N VAL A 7 35.03 -14.90 14.87
CA VAL A 7 35.52 -14.18 13.68
C VAL A 7 34.51 -14.27 12.51
N TRP A 8 33.81 -15.41 12.38
CA TRP A 8 32.82 -15.59 11.31
C TRP A 8 31.60 -14.67 11.50
N PHE A 9 31.06 -14.60 12.72
CA PHE A 9 29.92 -13.72 13.05
C PHE A 9 30.24 -12.22 12.93
N HIS A 10 31.46 -11.79 13.27
CA HIS A 10 31.86 -10.39 13.10
C HIS A 10 32.10 -10.00 11.62
N SER A 11 32.57 -10.93 10.78
CA SER A 11 32.79 -10.65 9.35
C SER A 11 31.50 -10.55 8.53
N ILE A 12 30.45 -11.28 8.91
CA ILE A 12 29.16 -11.27 8.17
C ILE A 12 28.44 -9.92 8.29
N LEU A 13 28.62 -9.21 9.40
CA LEU A 13 28.06 -7.85 9.60
C LEU A 13 28.80 -6.77 8.79
N GLN A 14 29.98 -7.07 8.25
CA GLN A 14 30.76 -6.16 7.40
C GLN A 14 30.73 -6.54 5.91
N ALA A 15 30.15 -7.69 5.56
CA ALA A 15 30.03 -8.13 4.17
C ALA A 15 29.19 -7.13 3.36
N THR A 16 29.61 -6.87 2.13
CA THR A 16 28.86 -6.11 1.13
C THR A 16 27.60 -6.87 0.70
N LEU A 17 26.61 -6.17 0.13
CA LEU A 17 25.42 -6.83 -0.43
C LEU A 17 25.78 -7.91 -1.46
N THR A 18 26.78 -7.65 -2.30
CA THR A 18 27.23 -8.62 -3.33
C THR A 18 27.71 -9.91 -2.66
N GLU A 19 28.59 -9.83 -1.66
CA GLU A 19 29.10 -11.00 -0.94
C GLU A 19 27.99 -11.76 -0.22
N ARG A 20 27.02 -11.05 0.38
CA ARG A 20 25.85 -11.69 1.00
C ARG A 20 24.97 -12.42 -0.02
N LEU A 21 24.76 -11.86 -1.20
CA LEU A 21 24.04 -12.50 -2.29
C LEU A 21 24.79 -13.74 -2.80
N GLU A 22 26.10 -13.65 -3.01
CA GLU A 22 26.95 -14.76 -3.47
C GLU A 22 26.98 -15.92 -2.45
N MET A 23 27.11 -15.61 -1.15
CA MET A 23 26.96 -16.61 -0.09
C MET A 23 25.56 -17.23 -0.07
N GLY A 24 24.53 -16.43 -0.39
CA GLY A 24 23.17 -16.89 -0.63
C GLY A 24 23.11 -17.98 -1.68
N VAL A 25 23.64 -17.72 -2.88
CA VAL A 25 23.67 -18.71 -3.99
C VAL A 25 24.41 -19.98 -3.60
N GLN A 26 25.56 -19.85 -2.94
CA GLN A 26 26.44 -20.98 -2.62
C GLN A 26 25.90 -21.88 -1.50
N SER A 27 24.94 -21.41 -0.70
CA SER A 27 24.50 -22.12 0.50
C SER A 27 23.04 -21.84 0.85
N TRP A 28 22.18 -22.83 0.59
CA TRP A 28 20.80 -22.82 1.10
C TRP A 28 20.73 -22.61 2.61
N SER A 29 21.69 -23.16 3.36
CA SER A 29 21.76 -22.97 4.81
C SER A 29 21.98 -21.50 5.16
N TYR A 30 22.89 -20.82 4.46
CA TYR A 30 23.10 -19.38 4.63
C TYR A 30 21.83 -18.61 4.25
N PHE A 31 21.27 -18.89 3.06
CA PHE A 31 20.09 -18.23 2.51
C PHE A 31 18.85 -18.33 3.43
N LYS A 32 18.67 -19.44 4.12
CA LYS A 32 17.53 -19.64 5.03
C LYS A 32 17.78 -19.22 6.48
N THR A 33 19.00 -18.86 6.87
CA THR A 33 19.32 -18.50 8.27
C THR A 33 19.77 -17.05 8.43
N ASN A 34 20.36 -16.44 7.39
CA ASN A 34 20.90 -15.09 7.45
C ASN A 34 20.08 -14.13 6.58
N ARG A 35 19.89 -12.89 7.03
CA ARG A 35 19.28 -11.82 6.22
C ARG A 35 20.29 -11.32 5.19
N ILE A 36 19.90 -11.33 3.92
CA ILE A 36 20.75 -10.79 2.84
C ILE A 36 20.70 -9.26 2.81
N PHE A 37 19.53 -8.67 3.05
CA PHE A 37 19.32 -7.23 3.05
C PHE A 37 19.31 -6.70 4.47
N ASN A 38 20.03 -5.60 4.70
CA ASN A 38 19.99 -4.92 5.99
C ASN A 38 18.71 -4.06 6.08
N PRO A 39 17.81 -4.28 7.06
CA PRO A 39 16.61 -3.47 7.21
C PRO A 39 16.90 -2.01 7.64
N HIS A 40 18.10 -1.74 8.15
CA HIS A 40 18.48 -0.44 8.71
C HIS A 40 19.45 0.36 7.83
N GLN A 41 19.88 -0.19 6.70
CA GLN A 41 20.84 0.48 5.82
C GLN A 41 20.38 0.40 4.36
N PRO A 42 20.40 1.52 3.63
CA PRO A 42 20.13 1.50 2.20
C PRO A 42 21.24 0.73 1.47
N GLU A 43 20.84 -0.15 0.57
CA GLU A 43 21.76 -0.93 -0.26
C GLU A 43 21.85 -0.31 -1.66
N ASP A 44 23.05 -0.36 -2.27
CA ASP A 44 23.22 -0.03 -3.68
C ASP A 44 22.76 -1.21 -4.55
N LEU A 45 21.61 -1.04 -5.19
CA LEU A 45 21.00 -2.03 -6.07
C LEU A 45 21.40 -1.85 -7.54
N THR A 46 22.25 -0.87 -7.87
CA THR A 46 22.49 -0.46 -9.27
C THR A 46 23.72 -1.13 -9.90
N THR A 47 24.63 -1.67 -9.10
CA THR A 47 25.87 -2.24 -9.64
C THR A 47 25.63 -3.53 -10.42
N THR A 48 26.39 -3.75 -11.49
CA THR A 48 26.34 -4.98 -12.30
C THR A 48 26.60 -6.23 -11.47
N LYS A 49 27.49 -6.16 -10.48
CA LYS A 49 27.79 -7.29 -9.59
C LYS A 49 26.57 -7.67 -8.74
N VAL A 50 25.90 -6.69 -8.13
CA VAL A 50 24.67 -6.93 -7.35
C VAL A 50 23.58 -7.52 -8.24
N GLN A 51 23.37 -6.97 -9.45
CA GLN A 51 22.35 -7.49 -10.37
C GLN A 51 22.68 -8.91 -10.87
N THR A 52 23.96 -9.22 -11.13
CA THR A 52 24.38 -10.58 -11.51
C THR A 52 24.10 -11.58 -10.39
N ALA A 53 24.49 -11.25 -9.15
CA ALA A 53 24.24 -12.10 -7.99
C ALA A 53 22.74 -12.21 -7.64
N THR A 54 21.96 -11.16 -7.91
CA THR A 54 20.49 -11.17 -7.79
C THR A 54 19.89 -12.20 -8.75
N THR A 55 20.26 -12.17 -10.03
CA THR A 55 19.79 -13.14 -11.03
C THR A 55 20.16 -14.57 -10.64
N GLN A 56 21.41 -14.81 -10.20
CA GLN A 56 21.84 -16.14 -9.76
C GLN A 56 21.00 -16.69 -8.58
N ASN A 57 20.65 -15.85 -7.60
CA ASN A 57 19.76 -16.27 -6.51
C ASN A 57 18.34 -16.61 -7.01
N ILE A 58 17.84 -15.86 -8.00
CA ILE A 58 16.53 -16.10 -8.59
C ILE A 58 16.53 -17.42 -9.37
N ASP A 59 17.57 -17.68 -10.16
CA ASP A 59 17.70 -18.91 -10.93
C ASP A 59 17.84 -20.13 -10.02
N GLU A 60 18.66 -20.02 -8.96
CA GLU A 60 18.89 -21.11 -7.99
C GLU A 60 17.63 -21.48 -7.19
N TYR A 61 16.85 -20.48 -6.75
CA TYR A 61 15.73 -20.71 -5.83
C TYR A 61 14.34 -20.54 -6.46
N GLY A 62 14.26 -20.13 -7.73
CA GLY A 62 13.01 -19.75 -8.39
C GLY A 62 11.97 -20.87 -8.44
N GLU A 63 12.39 -22.11 -8.70
CA GLU A 63 11.48 -23.26 -8.71
C GLU A 63 10.88 -23.54 -7.31
N TYR A 64 11.71 -23.47 -6.26
CA TYR A 64 11.26 -23.64 -4.89
C TYR A 64 10.21 -22.59 -4.52
N PHE A 65 10.47 -21.32 -4.81
CA PHE A 65 9.56 -20.23 -4.47
C PHE A 65 8.33 -20.16 -5.38
N THR A 66 8.40 -20.68 -6.60
CA THR A 66 7.20 -20.86 -7.43
C THR A 66 6.26 -21.89 -6.82
N ARG A 67 6.79 -23.00 -6.28
CA ARG A 67 5.98 -24.04 -5.63
C ARG A 67 5.44 -23.63 -4.26
N ASN A 68 6.14 -22.72 -3.57
CA ASN A 68 5.83 -22.30 -2.20
C ASN A 68 5.35 -20.85 -2.10
N ALA A 69 4.97 -20.23 -3.23
CA ALA A 69 4.48 -18.87 -3.26
C ALA A 69 3.24 -18.71 -2.37
N ALA A 70 3.26 -17.69 -1.51
CA ALA A 70 2.10 -17.33 -0.69
C ALA A 70 0.97 -16.81 -1.59
N CYS A 71 -0.24 -17.37 -1.44
CA CYS A 71 -1.45 -16.91 -2.11
C CYS A 71 -2.71 -17.29 -1.31
N ASP A 72 -3.83 -16.67 -1.65
CA ASP A 72 -5.17 -16.85 -1.08
C ASP A 72 -5.57 -18.33 -0.84
N TRP A 73 -5.41 -19.19 -1.84
CA TRP A 73 -5.82 -20.60 -1.80
C TRP A 73 -4.75 -21.56 -1.27
N LYS A 74 -3.48 -21.13 -1.25
CA LYS A 74 -2.36 -21.89 -0.71
C LYS A 74 -1.52 -20.98 0.19
N PRO A 75 -2.00 -20.70 1.42
CA PRO A 75 -1.27 -19.85 2.34
C PRO A 75 0.08 -20.47 2.69
N TYR A 76 1.14 -19.66 2.73
CA TYR A 76 2.44 -20.09 3.19
C TYR A 76 2.46 -20.13 4.72
N ILE A 77 2.80 -21.27 5.32
CA ILE A 77 2.90 -21.40 6.77
C ILE A 77 4.24 -20.83 7.23
N ILE A 78 4.20 -19.84 8.13
CA ILE A 78 5.41 -19.24 8.68
C ILE A 78 6.12 -20.27 9.57
N ALA A 79 7.24 -20.79 9.09
CA ALA A 79 8.08 -21.72 9.80
C ALA A 79 9.48 -21.12 10.01
N ASN A 80 10.00 -21.20 11.25
CA ASN A 80 11.33 -20.68 11.61
C ASN A 80 12.45 -21.18 10.69
N SER A 81 12.29 -22.38 10.12
CA SER A 81 13.30 -23.02 9.25
C SER A 81 13.36 -22.48 7.82
N THR A 82 12.32 -21.80 7.33
CA THR A 82 12.22 -21.36 5.91
C THR A 82 11.75 -19.92 5.74
N PHE A 83 11.20 -19.28 6.77
CA PHE A 83 10.66 -17.94 6.66
C PHE A 83 11.73 -16.88 6.34
N THR A 84 12.95 -17.06 6.82
CA THR A 84 14.05 -16.16 6.44
C THR A 84 14.37 -16.25 4.95
N ALA A 85 14.31 -17.45 4.36
CA ALA A 85 14.47 -17.66 2.93
C ALA A 85 13.36 -16.94 2.13
N MET A 86 12.10 -17.04 2.59
CA MET A 86 10.95 -16.35 1.98
C MET A 86 11.17 -14.84 1.88
N LEU A 87 11.58 -14.23 2.99
CA LEU A 87 11.86 -12.80 3.03
C LEU A 87 13.09 -12.42 2.20
N ASN A 88 14.14 -13.23 2.20
CA ASN A 88 15.30 -13.00 1.34
C ASN A 88 14.87 -13.00 -0.13
N TYR A 89 14.20 -14.06 -0.59
CA TYR A 89 13.75 -14.16 -1.97
C TYR A 89 12.79 -13.03 -2.35
N ASN A 90 11.86 -12.64 -1.47
CA ASN A 90 10.97 -11.52 -1.73
C ASN A 90 11.74 -10.20 -1.95
N ASN A 91 12.75 -9.91 -1.13
CA ASN A 91 13.59 -8.71 -1.30
C ASN A 91 14.47 -8.80 -2.57
N ILE A 92 15.03 -9.98 -2.89
CA ILE A 92 15.84 -10.22 -4.11
C ILE A 92 15.00 -9.98 -5.37
N ILE A 93 13.79 -10.54 -5.43
CA ILE A 93 12.90 -10.34 -6.56
C ILE A 93 12.59 -8.84 -6.72
N LEU A 94 12.31 -8.11 -5.64
CA LEU A 94 12.03 -6.66 -5.67
C LEU A 94 13.27 -5.80 -5.97
N SER A 95 14.48 -6.33 -5.84
CA SER A 95 15.73 -5.59 -6.09
C SER A 95 16.24 -5.68 -7.52
N GLN A 96 15.59 -6.46 -8.40
CA GLN A 96 15.95 -6.54 -9.82
C GLN A 96 15.89 -5.17 -10.51
N ARG A 97 16.82 -4.90 -11.42
CA ARG A 97 16.90 -3.70 -12.25
C ARG A 97 17.11 -4.09 -13.71
N GLY A 98 16.62 -3.26 -14.64
CA GLY A 98 16.69 -3.51 -16.08
C GLY A 98 15.35 -3.90 -16.68
N GLU A 99 15.36 -4.27 -17.96
CA GLU A 99 14.13 -4.42 -18.74
C GLU A 99 13.50 -5.82 -18.69
N ASN A 100 14.34 -6.85 -18.50
CA ASN A 100 13.94 -8.25 -18.43
C ASN A 100 14.14 -8.77 -17.02
N ILE A 101 13.08 -8.81 -16.23
CA ILE A 101 13.12 -9.29 -14.84
C ILE A 101 12.18 -10.47 -14.64
N THR A 102 12.46 -11.28 -13.64
CA THR A 102 11.58 -12.35 -13.18
C THR A 102 10.42 -11.76 -12.39
N ARG A 103 9.19 -12.15 -12.75
CA ARG A 103 7.97 -11.77 -12.02
C ARG A 103 7.93 -12.46 -10.66
N LEU A 104 7.31 -11.81 -9.67
CA LEU A 104 7.06 -12.42 -8.37
C LEU A 104 6.10 -13.61 -8.55
N PRO A 105 6.42 -14.83 -8.08
CA PRO A 105 5.51 -15.95 -8.24
C PRO A 105 4.14 -15.69 -7.62
N ALA A 106 3.07 -16.17 -8.27
CA ALA A 106 1.68 -15.96 -7.86
C ALA A 106 1.20 -14.49 -7.77
N PHE A 107 1.95 -13.51 -8.30
CA PHE A 107 1.55 -12.09 -8.27
C PHE A 107 0.11 -11.85 -8.79
N SER A 108 -0.28 -12.57 -9.84
CA SER A 108 -1.57 -12.40 -10.52
C SER A 108 -2.77 -12.79 -9.66
N ARG A 109 -2.57 -13.56 -8.59
CA ARG A 109 -3.64 -13.88 -7.62
C ARG A 109 -3.78 -12.82 -6.53
N ILE A 110 -2.72 -12.06 -6.27
CA ILE A 110 -2.68 -11.08 -5.19
C ILE A 110 -3.07 -9.70 -5.74
N MET A 111 -2.32 -9.21 -6.72
CA MET A 111 -2.48 -7.87 -7.32
C MET A 111 -3.25 -7.88 -8.64
N GLY A 112 -3.59 -9.06 -9.15
CA GLY A 112 -4.07 -9.24 -10.51
C GLY A 112 -2.97 -9.10 -11.56
N ASP A 113 -3.26 -9.53 -12.78
CA ASP A 113 -2.46 -9.16 -13.96
C ASP A 113 -3.32 -8.30 -14.88
N VAL A 114 -2.68 -7.43 -15.65
CA VAL A 114 -3.37 -6.64 -16.65
C VAL A 114 -3.93 -7.58 -17.72
N HIS A 115 -5.24 -7.50 -17.96
CA HIS A 115 -5.91 -8.39 -18.91
C HIS A 115 -5.30 -8.21 -20.31
N PRO A 116 -5.11 -9.27 -21.12
CA PRO A 116 -4.55 -9.19 -22.48
C PRO A 116 -5.28 -8.27 -23.48
N LYS A 117 -6.45 -7.74 -23.10
CA LYS A 117 -7.27 -6.81 -23.90
C LYS A 117 -6.94 -5.34 -23.58
N ALA A 118 -6.27 -5.06 -22.45
CA ALA A 118 -5.77 -3.74 -22.18
C ALA A 118 -4.61 -3.42 -23.14
N THR A 119 -4.59 -2.19 -23.65
CA THR A 119 -3.51 -1.72 -24.52
C THR A 119 -2.61 -0.78 -23.72
N PRO A 120 -1.27 -0.96 -23.77
CA PRO A 120 -0.36 0.00 -23.16
C PRO A 120 -0.48 1.37 -23.86
N THR A 121 -0.18 2.43 -23.14
CA THR A 121 -0.30 3.81 -23.63
C THR A 121 0.83 4.67 -23.10
N SER A 122 0.89 5.89 -23.63
CA SER A 122 1.83 6.93 -23.24
C SER A 122 1.09 8.25 -23.03
N TYR A 123 1.32 8.90 -21.90
CA TYR A 123 0.68 10.19 -21.58
C TYR A 123 1.49 10.97 -20.55
N SER A 124 1.23 12.28 -20.47
CA SER A 124 1.78 13.15 -19.44
C SER A 124 0.73 13.45 -18.38
N VAL A 125 1.15 13.47 -17.11
CA VAL A 125 0.35 13.91 -15.97
C VAL A 125 1.07 15.03 -15.25
N THR A 126 0.30 16.06 -14.88
CA THR A 126 0.78 17.14 -14.02
C THR A 126 0.14 17.02 -12.66
N LEU A 127 0.96 16.87 -11.62
CA LEU A 127 0.53 16.90 -10.23
C LEU A 127 0.93 18.23 -9.60
N LYS A 128 0.00 18.84 -8.88
CA LYS A 128 0.22 20.01 -8.02
C LYS A 128 -0.08 19.59 -6.59
N VAL A 129 0.94 19.66 -5.75
CA VAL A 129 0.91 19.08 -4.41
C VAL A 129 1.14 20.19 -3.39
N ALA A 130 0.16 20.41 -2.52
CA ALA A 130 0.29 21.36 -1.40
C ALA A 130 1.02 20.73 -0.21
N ALA A 131 0.66 19.50 0.16
CA ALA A 131 1.23 18.79 1.31
C ALA A 131 1.98 17.51 0.88
N LYS A 132 3.01 17.13 1.64
CA LYS A 132 3.79 15.90 1.36
C LYS A 132 2.88 14.65 1.44
N SER A 133 3.07 13.71 0.53
CA SER A 133 2.51 12.34 0.62
C SER A 133 3.38 11.35 -0.15
N ASN A 134 3.28 10.07 0.20
CA ASN A 134 4.07 9.00 -0.41
C ASN A 134 3.35 8.25 -1.55
N PHE A 135 2.10 8.62 -1.86
CA PHE A 135 1.24 7.80 -2.72
C PHE A 135 0.34 8.62 -3.68
N PHE A 136 0.83 9.72 -4.25
CA PHE A 136 0.04 10.48 -5.23
C PHE A 136 -0.25 9.64 -6.48
N PRO A 137 -1.52 9.41 -6.83
CA PRO A 137 -1.89 8.62 -8.00
C PRO A 137 -1.56 9.36 -9.30
N VAL A 138 -1.04 8.65 -10.30
CA VAL A 138 -0.75 9.23 -11.62
C VAL A 138 -1.73 8.82 -12.71
N GLY A 139 -2.66 7.90 -12.43
CA GLY A 139 -3.60 7.35 -13.42
C GLY A 139 -3.05 6.17 -14.23
N ALA A 140 -1.95 5.57 -13.79
CA ALA A 140 -1.24 4.50 -14.51
C ALA A 140 -1.02 3.26 -13.64
N TYR A 141 -0.91 2.13 -14.30
CA TYR A 141 -0.65 0.81 -13.77
C TYR A 141 0.55 0.21 -14.53
N ALA A 142 1.51 -0.33 -13.78
CA ALA A 142 2.65 -1.07 -14.29
C ALA A 142 2.27 -2.55 -14.40
N LYS A 143 2.44 -3.17 -15.56
CA LYS A 143 2.26 -4.61 -15.71
C LYS A 143 3.47 -5.36 -15.17
N ALA A 144 3.24 -6.48 -14.50
CA ALA A 144 4.30 -7.24 -13.85
C ALA A 144 5.35 -7.73 -14.87
N GLY A 145 6.62 -7.46 -14.59
CA GLY A 145 7.76 -7.81 -15.43
C GLY A 145 7.84 -7.04 -16.75
N GLU A 146 6.96 -6.06 -16.99
CA GLU A 146 7.01 -5.21 -18.18
C GLU A 146 7.60 -3.85 -17.82
N THR A 147 8.53 -3.37 -18.65
CA THR A 147 9.20 -2.10 -18.42
C THR A 147 8.32 -0.95 -18.86
N PHE A 148 8.16 0.06 -18.01
CA PHE A 148 7.67 1.37 -18.42
C PHE A 148 8.77 2.42 -18.32
N ARG A 149 8.69 3.47 -19.14
CA ARG A 149 9.63 4.60 -19.12
C ARG A 149 8.97 5.80 -18.49
N SER A 150 9.76 6.58 -17.76
CA SER A 150 9.36 7.87 -17.20
C SER A 150 10.29 8.98 -17.66
N ARG A 151 9.72 10.15 -17.93
CA ARG A 151 10.47 11.38 -18.23
C ARG A 151 9.84 12.55 -17.48
N VAL A 152 10.64 13.24 -16.68
CA VAL A 152 10.24 14.49 -16.03
C VAL A 152 10.31 15.61 -17.05
N GLU A 153 9.16 16.16 -17.40
CA GLU A 153 9.01 17.24 -18.39
C GLU A 153 9.01 18.63 -17.72
N GLY A 154 8.71 18.69 -16.43
CA GLY A 154 8.80 19.92 -15.65
C GLY A 154 8.75 19.63 -14.15
N LEU A 155 9.57 20.36 -13.38
CA LEU A 155 9.64 20.20 -11.94
C LEU A 155 9.95 21.53 -11.25
N SER A 156 9.36 21.77 -10.08
CA SER A 156 9.86 22.83 -9.19
C SER A 156 11.29 22.51 -8.69
N PRO A 157 12.18 23.50 -8.52
CA PRO A 157 13.62 23.30 -8.26
C PRO A 157 14.00 22.44 -7.04
N GLN A 158 13.07 22.16 -6.13
CA GLN A 158 13.33 21.50 -4.84
C GLN A 158 12.95 20.01 -4.79
N ALA A 159 12.47 19.40 -5.88
CA ALA A 159 11.73 18.13 -5.75
C ALA A 159 12.46 16.83 -6.14
N LEU A 160 13.52 16.82 -6.97
CA LEU A 160 14.02 15.53 -7.50
C LEU A 160 14.57 14.58 -6.43
N ASN A 161 15.39 15.08 -5.51
CA ASN A 161 16.13 14.22 -4.57
C ASN A 161 15.21 13.48 -3.58
N ASP A 162 14.05 14.06 -3.27
CA ASP A 162 13.04 13.47 -2.37
C ASP A 162 11.87 12.82 -3.11
N THR A 163 11.89 12.83 -4.44
CA THR A 163 10.83 12.23 -5.25
C THR A 163 11.14 10.78 -5.56
N ARG A 164 10.15 9.93 -5.32
CA ARG A 164 10.22 8.51 -5.67
C ARG A 164 9.03 8.15 -6.53
N ILE A 165 9.26 7.21 -7.45
CA ILE A 165 8.18 6.50 -8.12
C ILE A 165 8.00 5.16 -7.41
N ARG A 166 6.75 4.81 -7.15
CA ARG A 166 6.35 3.62 -6.42
C ARG A 166 5.34 2.85 -7.26
N VAL A 167 5.44 1.53 -7.21
CA VAL A 167 4.44 0.60 -7.74
C VAL A 167 3.86 -0.13 -6.53
N ASN A 168 2.54 -0.01 -6.36
CA ASN A 168 1.73 -0.38 -5.20
C ASN A 168 1.92 0.52 -3.97
N PRO A 169 0.82 1.02 -3.37
CA PRO A 169 0.85 1.73 -2.11
C PRO A 169 0.71 0.80 -0.89
N GLN A 170 0.46 -0.52 -1.06
CA GLN A 170 0.37 -1.46 0.06
C GLN A 170 1.73 -1.67 0.74
N THR A 171 1.95 -0.97 1.85
CA THR A 171 3.23 -0.95 2.57
C THR A 171 3.32 -1.92 3.75
N ASP A 172 2.27 -2.70 3.99
CA ASP A 172 2.17 -3.55 5.18
C ASP A 172 3.20 -4.67 5.28
N THR A 173 3.62 -4.89 6.52
CA THR A 173 4.50 -5.97 6.97
C THR A 173 3.69 -7.14 7.56
N VAL A 174 3.07 -7.94 6.71
CA VAL A 174 2.06 -8.96 7.10
C VAL A 174 2.57 -10.17 7.89
N TYR A 175 3.85 -10.22 8.25
CA TYR A 175 4.44 -11.43 8.84
C TYR A 175 4.73 -11.34 10.34
N GLU A 176 4.49 -10.18 10.96
CA GLU A 176 4.77 -9.99 12.39
C GLU A 176 3.67 -10.55 13.29
N THR A 177 2.44 -10.60 12.78
CA THR A 177 1.21 -10.91 13.52
C THR A 177 0.51 -12.17 13.04
N HIS A 178 0.87 -12.68 11.84
CA HIS A 178 0.22 -13.83 11.22
C HIS A 178 1.03 -15.10 11.39
N LYS A 179 0.35 -16.25 11.40
CA LYS A 179 1.00 -17.58 11.35
C LYS A 179 1.12 -18.12 9.93
N ASN A 180 0.36 -17.55 9.00
CA ASN A 180 0.31 -17.92 7.60
C ASN A 180 0.22 -16.66 6.72
N LEU A 181 0.73 -16.77 5.50
CA LEU A 181 0.76 -15.67 4.55
C LEU A 181 -0.09 -16.01 3.32
N THR A 182 -1.11 -15.20 3.04
CA THR A 182 -1.96 -15.29 1.83
C THR A 182 -1.44 -14.40 0.70
N ARG A 183 -0.37 -13.63 0.96
CA ARG A 183 0.42 -12.94 -0.07
C ARG A 183 1.90 -12.89 0.31
N TRP A 184 2.74 -12.43 -0.60
CA TRP A 184 4.13 -12.16 -0.27
C TRP A 184 4.27 -11.08 0.80
N PRO A 185 5.27 -11.16 1.68
CA PRO A 185 5.53 -10.18 2.74
C PRO A 185 5.51 -8.72 2.26
N LYS A 186 6.14 -8.43 1.13
CA LYS A 186 6.27 -7.10 0.53
C LYS A 186 5.73 -7.11 -0.89
N MET A 187 4.81 -6.20 -1.16
CA MET A 187 4.17 -6.00 -2.48
C MET A 187 4.53 -4.67 -3.15
N THR A 188 5.21 -3.78 -2.43
CA THR A 188 5.61 -2.46 -2.92
C THR A 188 6.99 -2.50 -3.56
N SER A 189 7.10 -1.94 -4.78
CA SER A 189 8.39 -1.65 -5.43
C SER A 189 8.59 -0.13 -5.46
N ASN A 190 9.79 0.37 -5.20
CA ASN A 190 10.08 1.81 -5.32
C ASN A 190 11.49 2.08 -5.86
N GLN A 191 11.66 3.24 -6.49
CA GLN A 191 12.96 3.79 -6.88
C GLN A 191 12.95 5.31 -6.81
N VAL A 192 14.14 5.90 -6.67
CA VAL A 192 14.33 7.35 -6.81
C VAL A 192 13.93 7.75 -8.22
N LEU A 193 13.17 8.82 -8.35
CA LEU A 193 12.76 9.30 -9.66
C LEU A 193 13.95 9.98 -10.36
N GLN A 194 14.30 9.50 -11.54
CA GLN A 194 15.28 10.11 -12.43
C GLN A 194 14.60 11.08 -13.39
N SER A 195 15.35 12.03 -13.95
CA SER A 195 14.83 12.94 -15.00
C SER A 195 14.36 12.17 -16.23
N GLN A 196 15.07 11.10 -16.57
CA GLN A 196 14.68 10.07 -17.53
C GLN A 196 15.05 8.72 -16.92
N GLY A 197 14.11 7.80 -16.88
CA GLY A 197 14.35 6.48 -16.28
C GLY A 197 13.41 5.42 -16.84
N SER A 198 13.68 4.19 -16.43
CA SER A 198 12.80 3.05 -16.65
C SER A 198 12.50 2.37 -15.32
N PHE A 199 11.38 1.67 -15.24
CA PHE A 199 10.98 0.91 -14.08
C PHE A 199 10.35 -0.40 -14.56
N THR A 200 10.80 -1.50 -13.98
CA THR A 200 10.17 -2.81 -14.17
C THR A 200 9.82 -3.36 -12.79
N SER A 201 8.53 -3.61 -12.53
CA SER A 201 8.09 -4.14 -11.24
C SER A 201 7.84 -5.65 -11.35
N PRO A 202 8.40 -6.50 -10.48
CA PRO A 202 8.11 -7.94 -10.49
C PRO A 202 6.65 -8.26 -10.17
N VAL A 203 5.98 -7.34 -9.47
CA VAL A 203 4.62 -7.50 -8.97
C VAL A 203 3.60 -6.91 -9.92
N GLY A 204 3.96 -5.80 -10.58
CA GLY A 204 2.98 -4.93 -11.22
C GLY A 204 2.14 -4.19 -10.17
N GLY A 205 1.30 -3.25 -10.61
CA GLY A 205 0.55 -2.44 -9.67
C GLY A 205 0.22 -1.03 -10.13
N VAL A 206 -0.58 -0.33 -9.33
CA VAL A 206 -0.81 1.10 -9.53
C VAL A 206 0.50 1.88 -9.33
N ILE A 207 0.76 2.84 -10.20
CA ILE A 207 1.91 3.73 -10.10
C ILE A 207 1.51 4.93 -9.25
N THR A 208 2.35 5.28 -8.29
CA THR A 208 2.22 6.49 -7.47
C THR A 208 3.53 7.25 -7.38
N LEU A 209 3.46 8.53 -7.04
CA LEU A 209 4.62 9.35 -6.72
C LEU A 209 4.63 9.73 -5.25
N GLN A 210 5.79 9.60 -4.64
CA GLN A 210 6.12 10.28 -3.39
C GLN A 210 6.64 11.67 -3.74
N LEU A 211 5.99 12.71 -3.24
CA LEU A 211 6.32 14.10 -3.57
C LEU A 211 6.43 14.95 -2.30
N PRO A 212 7.39 15.89 -2.23
CA PRO A 212 7.44 16.86 -1.15
C PRO A 212 6.27 17.85 -1.24
N ALA A 213 6.00 18.53 -0.14
CA ALA A 213 5.03 19.63 -0.08
C ALA A 213 5.41 20.74 -1.07
N ASN A 214 4.41 21.53 -1.50
CA ASN A 214 4.56 22.66 -2.41
C ASN A 214 5.30 22.34 -3.72
N SER A 215 5.08 21.13 -4.25
CA SER A 215 5.74 20.68 -5.48
C SER A 215 4.79 20.66 -6.67
N LYS A 216 5.34 20.91 -7.86
CA LYS A 216 4.67 20.72 -9.13
C LYS A 216 5.56 19.86 -10.01
N ILE A 217 5.02 18.73 -10.45
CA ILE A 217 5.71 17.81 -11.36
C ILE A 217 4.84 17.56 -12.58
N THR A 218 5.47 17.56 -13.76
CA THR A 218 4.89 17.00 -14.98
C THR A 218 5.78 15.83 -15.41
N ILE A 219 5.19 14.65 -15.46
CA ILE A 219 5.87 13.40 -15.80
C ILE A 219 5.15 12.76 -16.99
N ARG A 220 5.92 12.37 -17.99
CA ARG A 220 5.46 11.52 -19.08
C ARG A 220 5.76 10.07 -18.72
N LEU A 221 4.75 9.23 -18.86
CA LEU A 221 4.84 7.80 -18.71
C LEU A 221 4.62 7.15 -20.06
N GLU A 222 5.42 6.13 -20.38
CA GLU A 222 5.34 5.38 -21.63
C GLU A 222 5.33 3.89 -21.33
N ASN A 223 4.55 3.15 -22.12
CA ASN A 223 4.31 1.72 -21.92
C ASN A 223 3.68 1.40 -20.56
N VAL A 224 2.66 2.18 -20.18
CA VAL A 224 1.85 1.97 -18.97
C VAL A 224 0.41 1.65 -19.33
N TYR A 225 -0.33 1.04 -18.40
CA TYR A 225 -1.75 0.75 -18.59
C TYR A 225 -2.57 1.73 -17.77
N ARG A 226 -3.60 2.35 -18.36
CA ARG A 226 -4.45 3.31 -17.64
C ARG A 226 -5.50 2.58 -16.81
N TYR A 227 -5.77 3.08 -15.61
CA TYR A 227 -7.00 2.79 -14.88
C TYR A 227 -8.00 3.94 -15.02
N ALA A 228 -9.27 3.67 -14.70
CA ALA A 228 -10.33 4.66 -14.76
C ALA A 228 -10.04 5.83 -13.80
N TRP A 229 -9.97 7.05 -14.31
CA TRP A 229 -9.59 8.21 -13.50
C TRP A 229 -10.83 8.91 -12.94
N PHE A 230 -10.96 8.93 -11.60
CA PHE A 230 -11.97 9.71 -10.90
C PHE A 230 -11.31 10.63 -9.88
N ASP A 231 -11.42 11.94 -10.10
CA ASP A 231 -10.89 12.98 -9.22
C ASP A 231 -11.99 14.03 -9.00
N ILE A 232 -12.48 14.16 -7.76
CA ILE A 232 -13.60 15.08 -7.47
C ILE A 232 -13.25 16.55 -7.73
N ARG A 233 -11.96 16.88 -7.81
CA ARG A 233 -11.47 18.24 -8.11
C ARG A 233 -11.39 18.50 -9.62
N ASN A 234 -11.60 17.48 -10.44
CA ASN A 234 -11.66 17.58 -11.90
C ASN A 234 -13.07 17.24 -12.40
N PRO A 235 -13.93 18.26 -12.66
CA PRO A 235 -15.30 18.05 -13.13
C PRO A 235 -15.42 17.17 -14.36
N ARG A 236 -14.42 17.21 -15.26
CA ARG A 236 -14.41 16.39 -16.46
C ARG A 236 -14.25 14.90 -16.14
N SER A 237 -13.45 14.55 -15.14
CA SER A 237 -13.29 13.15 -14.72
C SER A 237 -14.59 12.55 -14.18
N ILE A 238 -15.38 13.37 -13.47
CA ILE A 238 -16.70 12.97 -12.96
C ILE A 238 -17.69 12.80 -14.12
N GLN A 239 -17.69 13.72 -15.09
CA GLN A 239 -18.57 13.66 -16.26
C GLN A 239 -18.27 12.46 -17.17
N ASP A 240 -16.99 12.14 -17.34
CA ASP A 240 -16.53 11.04 -18.21
C ASP A 240 -16.53 9.67 -17.52
N TRP A 241 -16.98 9.56 -16.25
CA TRP A 241 -16.83 8.37 -15.42
C TRP A 241 -17.24 7.05 -16.08
N GLY A 242 -18.46 6.97 -16.63
CA GLY A 242 -18.93 5.73 -17.28
C GLY A 242 -18.12 5.35 -18.52
N LYS A 243 -17.54 6.34 -19.24
CA LYS A 243 -16.65 6.07 -20.38
C LYS A 243 -15.28 5.58 -19.90
N GLU A 244 -14.75 6.18 -18.82
CA GLU A 244 -13.49 5.77 -18.20
C GLU A 244 -13.56 4.33 -17.70
N GLN A 245 -14.66 3.95 -17.03
CA GLN A 245 -14.93 2.58 -16.58
C GLN A 245 -14.85 1.59 -17.74
N LEU A 246 -15.65 1.80 -18.80
CA LEU A 246 -15.69 0.90 -19.96
C LEU A 246 -14.33 0.79 -20.66
N LYS A 247 -13.61 1.91 -20.78
CA LYS A 247 -12.33 1.97 -21.48
C LYS A 247 -11.21 1.27 -20.73
N TYR A 248 -11.22 1.33 -19.39
CA TYR A 248 -10.10 0.90 -18.56
C TYR A 248 -10.44 -0.24 -17.57
N GLN A 249 -11.59 -0.92 -17.72
CA GLN A 249 -12.01 -2.08 -16.92
C GLN A 249 -11.02 -3.27 -16.87
N ASN A 250 -10.02 -3.28 -17.76
CA ASN A 250 -9.09 -4.40 -17.96
C ASN A 250 -7.82 -4.32 -17.09
N VAL A 251 -7.73 -3.36 -16.17
CA VAL A 251 -6.64 -3.27 -15.20
C VAL A 251 -7.11 -3.69 -13.80
N PRO A 252 -6.28 -4.35 -12.98
CA PRO A 252 -6.76 -4.97 -11.73
C PRO A 252 -7.19 -4.02 -10.62
N PHE A 253 -6.49 -2.90 -10.45
CA PHE A 253 -6.75 -1.93 -9.39
C PHE A 253 -6.91 -0.53 -9.97
N THR A 254 -7.77 0.25 -9.34
CA THR A 254 -8.06 1.64 -9.69
C THR A 254 -7.86 2.50 -8.45
N MET A 255 -7.25 3.68 -8.65
CA MET A 255 -7.18 4.69 -7.60
C MET A 255 -8.20 5.80 -7.86
N VAL A 256 -8.85 6.23 -6.78
CA VAL A 256 -9.84 7.31 -6.78
C VAL A 256 -9.34 8.44 -5.88
N MET A 257 -9.50 9.67 -6.35
CA MET A 257 -8.95 10.85 -5.70
C MET A 257 -10.05 11.77 -5.16
N GLY A 258 -10.13 11.85 -3.84
CA GLY A 258 -10.79 12.92 -3.11
C GLY A 258 -9.95 14.19 -3.07
N ASP A 259 -10.37 15.14 -2.24
CA ASP A 259 -9.61 16.36 -1.95
C ASP A 259 -8.56 16.15 -0.86
N ARG A 260 -8.77 15.17 0.05
CA ARG A 260 -7.94 14.82 1.19
C ARG A 260 -7.79 13.31 1.39
N LEU A 261 -8.71 12.49 0.88
CA LEU A 261 -8.57 11.04 0.86
C LEU A 261 -8.25 10.54 -0.54
N VAL A 262 -7.25 9.67 -0.67
CA VAL A 262 -7.02 8.87 -1.88
C VAL A 262 -7.32 7.42 -1.55
N THR A 263 -8.03 6.71 -2.42
CA THR A 263 -8.23 5.27 -2.25
C THR A 263 -7.69 4.46 -3.41
N MET A 264 -7.32 3.20 -3.14
CA MET A 264 -7.03 2.19 -4.14
C MET A 264 -7.89 0.96 -3.87
N LEU A 265 -8.75 0.63 -4.83
CA LEU A 265 -9.69 -0.49 -4.76
C LEU A 265 -9.49 -1.44 -5.96
N GLU A 266 -9.99 -2.66 -5.83
CA GLU A 266 -10.09 -3.56 -6.97
C GLU A 266 -11.00 -2.93 -8.04
N THR A 267 -10.57 -3.00 -9.30
CA THR A 267 -11.36 -2.42 -10.40
C THR A 267 -12.74 -3.06 -10.48
N SER A 268 -12.89 -4.35 -10.14
CA SER A 268 -14.20 -5.03 -10.07
C SER A 268 -15.19 -4.30 -9.16
N THR A 269 -14.76 -3.88 -7.96
CA THR A 269 -15.57 -3.07 -7.03
C THR A 269 -15.96 -1.75 -7.69
N ILE A 270 -14.98 -1.05 -8.26
CA ILE A 270 -15.19 0.25 -8.90
C ILE A 270 -16.16 0.17 -10.11
N MET A 271 -16.18 -0.96 -10.83
CA MET A 271 -17.03 -1.15 -12.02
C MET A 271 -18.52 -1.25 -11.70
N GLU A 272 -18.88 -1.56 -10.46
CA GLU A 272 -20.26 -1.61 -10.00
C GLU A 272 -20.81 -0.23 -9.60
N MET A 273 -19.93 0.78 -9.48
CA MET A 273 -20.29 2.13 -9.07
C MET A 273 -20.74 3.00 -10.24
N ASN A 274 -22.00 3.42 -10.25
CA ASN A 274 -22.41 4.53 -11.10
C ASN A 274 -21.80 5.87 -10.62
N LYS A 275 -21.93 6.92 -11.44
CA LYS A 275 -21.37 8.25 -11.15
C LYS A 275 -21.88 8.84 -9.83
N GLU A 276 -23.14 8.64 -9.50
CA GLU A 276 -23.76 9.22 -8.30
C GLU A 276 -23.25 8.52 -7.04
N ASN A 277 -23.17 7.18 -7.04
CA ASN A 277 -22.61 6.41 -5.94
C ASN A 277 -21.13 6.72 -5.73
N MET A 278 -20.34 6.83 -6.81
CA MET A 278 -18.93 7.21 -6.74
C MET A 278 -18.76 8.61 -6.14
N LEU A 279 -19.54 9.57 -6.62
CA LEU A 279 -19.48 10.94 -6.10
C LEU A 279 -19.91 11.01 -4.62
N PHE A 280 -20.96 10.27 -4.23
CA PHE A 280 -21.42 10.22 -2.85
C PHE A 280 -20.35 9.63 -1.93
N SER A 281 -19.86 8.44 -2.24
CA SER A 281 -18.89 7.71 -1.42
C SER A 281 -17.60 8.52 -1.23
N VAL A 282 -17.01 9.01 -2.33
CA VAL A 282 -15.75 9.78 -2.27
C VAL A 282 -15.95 11.05 -1.46
N ASN A 283 -17.06 11.78 -1.65
CA ASN A 283 -17.33 12.98 -0.86
C ASN A 283 -17.58 12.66 0.62
N TYR A 284 -18.26 11.55 0.95
CA TYR A 284 -18.51 11.17 2.33
C TYR A 284 -17.19 10.96 3.09
N PHE A 285 -16.33 10.06 2.62
CA PHE A 285 -15.08 9.78 3.31
C PHE A 285 -14.11 10.97 3.27
N ASP A 286 -14.09 11.72 2.17
CA ASP A 286 -13.30 12.95 2.07
C ASP A 286 -13.74 14.03 3.06
N ASN A 287 -15.05 14.22 3.22
CA ASN A 287 -15.60 15.17 4.19
C ASN A 287 -15.43 14.67 5.63
N ALA A 288 -15.40 13.36 5.88
CA ALA A 288 -15.08 12.81 7.19
C ALA A 288 -13.67 13.26 7.61
N VAL A 289 -12.67 13.13 6.73
CA VAL A 289 -11.29 13.64 6.96
C VAL A 289 -11.29 15.14 7.28
N LYS A 290 -11.98 15.95 6.47
CA LYS A 290 -12.06 17.41 6.66
C LYS A 290 -12.71 17.79 7.98
N MET A 291 -13.80 17.11 8.33
CA MET A 291 -14.53 17.32 9.57
C MET A 291 -13.69 17.00 10.79
N MET A 292 -12.99 15.85 10.77
CA MET A 292 -12.07 15.46 11.84
C MET A 292 -10.95 16.48 12.02
N HIS A 293 -10.36 16.98 10.92
CA HIS A 293 -9.38 18.07 10.96
C HIS A 293 -9.94 19.35 11.58
N ASN A 294 -11.11 19.79 11.14
CA ASN A 294 -11.78 20.99 11.68
C ASN A 294 -12.06 20.82 13.18
N TYR A 295 -12.59 19.68 13.60
CA TYR A 295 -12.93 19.40 15.00
C TYR A 295 -11.70 19.40 15.90
N ARG A 296 -10.59 18.80 15.45
CA ARG A 296 -9.32 18.79 16.21
C ARG A 296 -8.54 20.12 16.11
N GLY A 297 -9.09 21.15 15.47
CA GLY A 297 -8.48 22.47 15.35
C GLY A 297 -7.28 22.55 14.39
N THR A 298 -7.21 21.66 13.40
CA THR A 298 -6.17 21.65 12.37
C THR A 298 -6.73 22.05 11.00
N ASP A 299 -5.91 22.69 10.18
CA ASP A 299 -6.30 23.03 8.81
C ASP A 299 -6.11 21.84 7.87
N PHE A 300 -7.23 21.31 7.34
CA PHE A 300 -7.18 20.23 6.38
C PHE A 300 -6.48 20.64 5.07
N GLN A 301 -6.46 21.92 4.71
CA GLN A 301 -5.90 22.38 3.44
C GLN A 301 -4.37 22.20 3.36
N SER A 302 -3.71 22.36 4.50
CA SER A 302 -2.26 22.15 4.66
C SER A 302 -1.88 20.74 5.16
N ALA A 303 -2.86 19.92 5.54
CA ALA A 303 -2.62 18.55 5.99
C ALA A 303 -2.23 17.60 4.84
N PRO A 304 -1.36 16.60 5.10
CA PRO A 304 -1.10 15.49 4.19
C PRO A 304 -2.40 14.77 3.77
N PHE A 305 -2.40 14.22 2.56
CA PHE A 305 -3.47 13.33 2.12
C PHE A 305 -3.45 12.05 2.95
N LEU A 306 -4.63 11.58 3.34
CA LEU A 306 -4.82 10.22 3.83
C LEU A 306 -5.00 9.27 2.65
N GLY A 307 -4.55 8.02 2.85
CA GLY A 307 -4.71 6.95 1.89
C GLY A 307 -5.59 5.85 2.48
N PHE A 308 -6.44 5.22 1.69
CA PHE A 308 -7.15 3.99 2.04
C PHE A 308 -6.94 2.96 0.94
N VAL A 309 -6.23 1.88 1.23
CA VAL A 309 -5.89 0.89 0.19
C VAL A 309 -6.32 -0.49 0.66
N VAL A 310 -6.86 -1.27 -0.27
CA VAL A 310 -7.22 -2.67 0.05
C VAL A 310 -6.11 -3.64 -0.33
N ASP A 311 -5.99 -4.70 0.45
CA ASP A 311 -4.99 -5.75 0.26
C ASP A 311 -5.56 -7.15 0.54
N GLU A 312 -4.89 -8.16 -0.02
CA GLU A 312 -5.17 -9.58 0.21
C GLU A 312 -4.92 -10.00 1.66
N GLN A 313 -3.89 -9.40 2.26
CA GLN A 313 -3.55 -9.58 3.66
C GLN A 313 -3.01 -8.25 4.18
N ILE A 314 -3.45 -7.86 5.37
CA ILE A 314 -3.01 -6.65 6.05
C ILE A 314 -2.31 -7.01 7.35
N PHE A 315 -1.67 -6.03 8.00
CA PHE A 315 -0.91 -6.27 9.22
C PHE A 315 -1.76 -6.94 10.31
N HIS A 316 -2.98 -6.47 10.57
CA HIS A 316 -3.85 -7.09 11.57
C HIS A 316 -5.32 -6.76 11.33
N GLY A 317 -6.24 -7.55 11.90
CA GLY A 317 -7.67 -7.25 11.91
C GLY A 317 -8.33 -7.26 10.52
N GLY A 318 -9.45 -6.54 10.41
CA GLY A 318 -10.17 -6.30 9.16
C GLY A 318 -9.70 -5.04 8.40
N GLY A 319 -9.20 -4.07 9.17
CA GLY A 319 -8.51 -2.89 8.71
C GLY A 319 -7.62 -2.36 9.83
N HIS A 320 -6.72 -1.44 9.49
CA HIS A 320 -5.97 -0.67 10.46
C HIS A 320 -5.49 0.67 9.87
N ALA A 321 -5.23 1.62 10.77
CA ALA A 321 -4.61 2.89 10.43
C ALA A 321 -3.20 2.72 9.84
N GLY A 322 -2.80 3.71 9.04
CA GLY A 322 -1.48 3.75 8.42
C GLY A 322 -0.43 4.30 9.37
N TRP A 323 0.84 3.99 9.11
CA TRP A 323 1.93 4.77 9.69
C TRP A 323 1.94 6.19 9.10
N PRO A 324 2.50 7.20 9.80
CA PRO A 324 2.53 8.57 9.28
C PRO A 324 3.09 8.68 7.85
N GLY A 325 2.24 9.10 6.91
CA GLY A 325 2.58 9.25 5.50
C GLY A 325 2.36 8.02 4.63
N GLU A 326 1.88 6.92 5.20
CA GLU A 326 1.48 5.69 4.51
C GLU A 326 -0.05 5.51 4.59
N PRO A 327 -0.67 4.76 3.64
CA PRO A 327 -2.11 4.58 3.64
C PRO A 327 -2.59 3.72 4.80
N MET A 328 -3.85 3.93 5.19
CA MET A 328 -4.66 2.95 5.92
C MET A 328 -4.87 1.72 5.06
N MET A 329 -4.97 0.58 5.71
CA MET A 329 -5.05 -0.71 5.05
C MET A 329 -6.37 -1.36 5.42
N GLY A 330 -7.14 -1.76 4.41
CA GLY A 330 -8.31 -2.61 4.58
C GLY A 330 -8.09 -3.95 3.91
N HIS A 331 -8.71 -5.01 4.42
CA HIS A 331 -8.78 -6.24 3.64
C HIS A 331 -9.62 -6.01 2.37
N LYS A 332 -9.38 -6.73 1.28
CA LYS A 332 -10.18 -6.64 0.02
C LYS A 332 -11.71 -6.62 0.21
N TYR A 333 -12.25 -7.34 1.20
CA TYR A 333 -13.69 -7.34 1.45
C TYR A 333 -14.22 -5.98 1.97
N TRP A 334 -13.36 -5.03 2.33
CA TRP A 334 -13.72 -3.64 2.64
C TRP A 334 -13.96 -2.81 1.37
N GLY A 335 -13.57 -3.29 0.19
CA GLY A 335 -13.83 -2.59 -1.07
C GLY A 335 -15.32 -2.26 -1.27
N PRO A 336 -16.23 -3.25 -1.17
CA PRO A 336 -17.68 -3.01 -1.22
C PRO A 336 -18.18 -2.02 -0.16
N LEU A 337 -17.60 -2.00 1.04
CA LEU A 337 -17.95 -1.04 2.11
C LEU A 337 -17.64 0.40 1.72
N PHE A 338 -16.61 0.64 0.90
CA PHE A 338 -16.38 1.97 0.35
C PHE A 338 -17.45 2.33 -0.69
N GLN A 339 -17.93 1.37 -1.45
CA GLN A 339 -18.75 1.61 -2.64
C GLN A 339 -20.23 1.89 -2.35
N ASP A 340 -20.82 1.15 -1.42
CA ASP A 340 -22.28 1.11 -1.30
C ASP A 340 -22.80 2.26 -0.43
N MET A 341 -23.54 3.17 -1.04
CA MET A 341 -24.19 4.29 -0.33
C MET A 341 -25.12 3.80 0.79
N ASN A 342 -25.80 2.67 0.61
CA ASN A 342 -26.66 2.11 1.64
C ASN A 342 -25.83 1.57 2.79
N MET A 343 -24.70 0.90 2.52
CA MET A 343 -23.76 0.45 3.57
C MET A 343 -23.17 1.62 4.35
N ILE A 344 -22.82 2.71 3.67
CA ILE A 344 -22.35 3.94 4.32
C ILE A 344 -23.45 4.52 5.23
N LYS A 345 -24.69 4.53 4.76
CA LYS A 345 -25.84 5.06 5.52
C LYS A 345 -26.32 4.11 6.63
N SER A 346 -26.06 2.81 6.52
CA SER A 346 -26.44 1.78 7.51
C SER A 346 -25.36 1.52 8.55
N ASP A 347 -24.25 2.28 8.52
CA ASP A 347 -23.06 2.11 9.37
C ASP A 347 -22.16 0.91 9.05
N GLU A 348 -22.47 0.12 8.02
CA GLU A 348 -21.61 -1.02 7.67
C GLU A 348 -20.19 -0.59 7.23
N SER A 349 -20.03 0.65 6.77
CA SER A 349 -18.75 1.23 6.36
C SER A 349 -17.95 1.89 7.48
N ASN A 350 -18.42 1.82 8.73
CA ASN A 350 -17.83 2.54 9.88
C ASN A 350 -16.35 2.20 10.09
N GLY A 351 -15.95 0.96 9.81
CA GLY A 351 -14.55 0.55 9.93
C GLY A 351 -13.58 1.48 9.19
N ILE A 352 -13.94 1.95 7.99
CA ILE A 352 -13.08 2.87 7.22
C ILE A 352 -12.99 4.24 7.91
N THR A 353 -14.11 4.74 8.44
CA THR A 353 -14.16 5.99 9.21
C THR A 353 -13.33 5.86 10.49
N HIS A 354 -13.52 4.78 11.24
CA HIS A 354 -12.76 4.44 12.45
C HIS A 354 -11.23 4.43 12.22
N GLU A 355 -10.74 3.81 11.13
CA GLU A 355 -9.30 3.85 10.82
C GLU A 355 -8.79 5.26 10.43
N THR A 356 -9.67 6.07 9.84
CA THR A 356 -9.37 7.48 9.53
C THR A 356 -9.14 8.27 10.82
N GLU A 357 -9.89 7.97 11.86
CA GLU A 357 -9.83 8.63 13.15
C GLU A 357 -8.54 8.32 13.89
N HIS A 358 -8.09 7.06 13.87
CA HIS A 358 -6.80 6.66 14.41
C HIS A 358 -5.65 7.47 13.80
N ASN A 359 -5.68 7.71 12.50
CA ASN A 359 -4.70 8.55 11.80
C ASN A 359 -4.75 10.03 12.21
N LEU A 360 -5.91 10.51 12.64
CA LEU A 360 -6.14 11.91 13.02
C LEU A 360 -6.21 12.12 14.53
N GLN A 361 -5.97 11.07 15.32
CA GLN A 361 -6.06 11.13 16.76
C GLN A 361 -4.99 12.08 17.34
N PRO A 362 -5.38 13.05 18.18
CA PRO A 362 -4.42 13.91 18.85
C PRO A 362 -3.78 13.19 20.05
N TYR A 363 -2.59 12.59 19.86
CA TYR A 363 -1.85 11.85 20.90
C TYR A 363 -1.70 12.59 22.24
N LYS A 364 -1.62 13.92 22.23
CA LYS A 364 -1.49 14.76 23.44
C LYS A 364 -2.70 14.69 24.38
N VAL A 365 -3.85 14.26 23.87
CA VAL A 365 -5.08 14.10 24.65
C VAL A 365 -5.54 12.64 24.67
N THR A 366 -4.66 11.68 24.36
CA THR A 366 -4.90 10.22 24.44
C THR A 366 -4.55 9.73 25.85
N PHE A 367 -5.44 8.97 26.50
CA PHE A 367 -5.16 8.39 27.82
C PHE A 367 -4.32 7.13 27.60
N ILE A 368 -3.71 6.61 28.65
CA ILE A 368 -2.97 5.35 28.55
C ILE A 368 -4.01 4.23 28.28
N ASN A 369 -3.79 3.43 27.22
CA ASN A 369 -4.62 2.30 26.79
C ASN A 369 -6.02 2.63 26.20
N ASP A 370 -6.23 3.82 25.62
CA ASP A 370 -7.53 4.23 25.07
C ASP A 370 -7.55 4.50 23.54
N GLY A 371 -6.59 3.90 22.82
CA GLY A 371 -6.45 4.05 21.36
C GLY A 371 -7.79 3.88 20.62
N GLU A 372 -8.50 2.79 20.92
CA GLU A 372 -9.80 2.43 20.30
C GLU A 372 -10.99 3.23 20.83
N VAL A 373 -10.87 3.85 22.01
CA VAL A 373 -12.00 4.56 22.63
C VAL A 373 -12.06 6.01 22.14
N LYS A 374 -10.91 6.63 21.92
CA LYS A 374 -10.83 8.04 21.55
C LYS A 374 -10.88 8.32 20.06
N SER A 375 -10.51 7.37 19.21
CA SER A 375 -10.81 7.46 17.77
C SER A 375 -12.32 7.68 17.59
N ASN A 376 -13.12 6.83 18.26
CA ASN A 376 -14.59 6.81 18.19
C ASN A 376 -15.32 8.11 18.60
N ILE A 377 -14.65 9.16 19.09
CA ILE A 377 -15.30 10.45 19.36
C ILE A 377 -15.75 11.16 18.06
N PHE A 378 -15.12 10.82 16.93
CA PHE A 378 -15.43 11.43 15.66
C PHE A 378 -16.62 10.76 14.97
N ILE A 379 -16.87 9.45 15.17
CA ILE A 379 -17.97 8.70 14.55
C ILE A 379 -19.33 9.42 14.72
N PRO A 380 -19.78 9.80 15.95
CA PRO A 380 -21.05 10.48 16.11
C PRO A 380 -21.11 11.83 15.38
N LEU A 381 -19.99 12.54 15.31
CA LEU A 381 -19.90 13.83 14.62
C LEU A 381 -20.03 13.64 13.11
N VAL A 382 -19.23 12.74 12.54
CA VAL A 382 -19.24 12.42 11.11
C VAL A 382 -20.64 11.98 10.67
N HIS A 383 -21.29 11.10 11.43
CA HIS A 383 -22.62 10.60 11.07
C HIS A 383 -23.72 11.65 11.24
N SER A 384 -23.67 12.42 12.33
CA SER A 384 -24.65 13.49 12.55
C SER A 384 -24.59 14.55 11.46
N PHE A 385 -23.41 14.99 11.07
CA PHE A 385 -23.26 16.09 10.12
C PHE A 385 -23.27 15.66 8.65
N LEU A 386 -22.74 14.47 8.31
CA LEU A 386 -22.67 14.02 6.91
C LEU A 386 -23.83 13.13 6.49
N LEU A 387 -24.44 12.39 7.42
CA LEU A 387 -25.53 11.46 7.12
C LEU A 387 -26.88 11.90 7.70
N ASN A 388 -26.88 12.94 8.55
CA ASN A 388 -28.07 13.38 9.29
C ASN A 388 -28.69 12.25 10.15
N ILE A 389 -27.84 11.36 10.67
CA ILE A 389 -28.21 10.28 11.57
C ILE A 389 -27.89 10.74 13.00
N SER A 390 -28.87 10.76 13.90
CA SER A 390 -28.60 11.17 15.27
C SER A 390 -27.78 10.12 16.01
N SER A 391 -26.99 10.54 17.01
CA SER A 391 -26.24 9.63 17.88
C SER A 391 -27.13 8.64 18.65
N TYR A 392 -28.43 8.94 18.79
CA TYR A 392 -29.41 8.07 19.46
C TYR A 392 -29.98 7.01 18.51
N ASP A 393 -30.15 7.34 17.23
CA ASP A 393 -30.65 6.42 16.21
C ASP A 393 -29.62 5.36 15.82
N PHE A 394 -28.35 5.64 16.10
CA PHE A 394 -27.22 4.78 15.80
C PHE A 394 -27.17 3.51 16.66
N GLY A 395 -27.83 3.51 17.82
CA GLY A 395 -27.65 2.47 18.83
C GLY A 395 -26.20 2.47 19.32
N ILE A 396 -25.92 3.13 20.44
CA ILE A 396 -24.56 3.17 21.02
C ILE A 396 -24.09 1.73 21.24
N THR A 397 -23.26 1.22 20.33
CA THR A 397 -22.47 0.02 20.56
C THR A 397 -21.28 0.47 21.40
N PRO A 398 -21.02 -0.14 22.57
CA PRO A 398 -19.81 0.17 23.32
C PRO A 398 -18.62 0.00 22.36
N GLY A 399 -17.68 0.95 22.34
CA GLY A 399 -16.44 0.86 21.55
C GLY A 399 -15.47 -0.22 22.04
N LEU A 400 -16.00 -1.28 22.64
CA LEU A 400 -15.33 -2.45 23.16
C LEU A 400 -15.99 -3.65 22.46
N GLY A 401 -15.19 -4.49 21.82
CA GLY A 401 -15.71 -5.75 21.29
C GLY A 401 -16.29 -6.61 22.42
N GLU A 402 -17.14 -7.59 22.07
CA GLU A 402 -17.71 -8.50 23.08
C GLU A 402 -16.60 -9.18 23.91
N GLU A 403 -15.47 -9.52 23.28
CA GLU A 403 -14.29 -10.07 23.94
C GLU A 403 -13.65 -9.08 24.94
N ASP A 404 -13.59 -7.79 24.61
CA ASP A 404 -13.05 -6.74 25.49
C ASP A 404 -13.96 -6.49 26.69
N ILE A 405 -15.28 -6.51 26.48
CA ILE A 405 -16.27 -6.44 27.56
C ILE A 405 -16.13 -7.66 28.47
N GLN A 406 -16.03 -8.87 27.91
CA GLN A 406 -15.83 -10.09 28.70
C GLN A 406 -14.51 -10.06 29.46
N TRP A 407 -13.44 -9.54 28.87
CA TRP A 407 -12.15 -9.36 29.53
C TRP A 407 -12.24 -8.34 30.69
N LEU A 408 -12.83 -7.16 30.46
CA LEU A 408 -13.10 -6.16 31.50
C LEU A 408 -13.94 -6.75 32.63
N MET A 409 -15.02 -7.46 32.31
CA MET A 409 -15.87 -8.11 33.31
C MET A 409 -15.11 -9.17 34.12
N LYS A 410 -14.13 -9.87 33.53
CA LYS A 410 -13.25 -10.78 34.26
C LYS A 410 -12.31 -10.02 35.20
N GLN A 411 -11.72 -8.90 34.77
CA GLN A 411 -10.86 -8.06 35.63
C GLN A 411 -11.65 -7.47 36.80
N PHE A 412 -12.88 -7.01 36.57
CA PHE A 412 -13.76 -6.44 37.60
C PHE A 412 -14.27 -7.47 38.62
N ARG A 413 -14.24 -8.77 38.32
CA ARG A 413 -14.65 -9.84 39.26
C ARG A 413 -13.53 -10.34 40.19
N VAL A 414 -12.31 -9.84 40.01
CA VAL A 414 -11.11 -10.28 40.77
C VAL A 414 -10.67 -9.22 41.79
N ASN A 415 -11.32 -8.04 41.80
CA ASN A 415 -11.28 -7.06 42.89
C ASN A 415 -12.63 -7.08 43.63
#